data_AF-A0A0F3N715-F1
#
_entry.id   AF-A0A0F3N715-F1
#
_cell.length_a   1.000
_cell.length_b   1.000
_cell.length_c   1.000
_cell.angle_alpha   90.00
_cell.angle_beta   90.00
_cell.angle_gamma   90.00
#
_symmetry.space_group_name_H-M   'P 1'
#
loop_
_entity.id
_entity.type
_entity.pdbx_description
1 polymer ?
#
loop_
_entity_poly.entity_id
_entity_poly.type
_entity_poly.pdbx_seq_one_letter_code
_entity_poly.pdbx_strand_id
1 'polypeptide(L)'
;MEDIGSRKKKFEVYVYAKKLLDKLENLNTKVENPIDIEEVKKGIYYARKYHGSQMRHQSGDPYYSHPIEVTIMLAEFVAEEVPKLFTTIMLQAVLLYDTIEDTAIN
;
A
#
# COMPACT_ATOMS: atom_id res chain seq x y z
N MET A 1 14.73 -16.45 -20.04
CA MET A 1 14.00 -17.28 -19.06
C MET A 1 13.84 -16.43 -17.81
N GLU A 2 12.62 -16.20 -17.30
CA GLU A 2 12.46 -15.46 -16.04
C GLU A 2 13.10 -16.25 -14.90
N ASP A 3 14.05 -15.61 -14.19
CA ASP A 3 14.74 -16.19 -13.03
C ASP A 3 13.77 -16.40 -11.84
N ILE A 4 14.05 -17.41 -11.02
CA ILE A 4 13.27 -17.79 -9.83
C ILE A 4 13.18 -16.63 -8.84
N GLY A 5 14.24 -15.82 -8.71
CA GLY A 5 14.25 -14.62 -7.87
C GLY A 5 13.25 -13.56 -8.35
N SER A 6 13.15 -13.35 -9.67
CA SER A 6 12.16 -12.43 -10.27
C SER A 6 10.72 -12.88 -10.00
N ARG A 7 10.45 -14.19 -10.07
CA ARG A 7 9.13 -14.76 -9.75
C ARG A 7 8.77 -14.60 -8.28
N LYS A 8 9.72 -14.84 -7.36
CA LYS A 8 9.51 -14.66 -5.92
C LYS A 8 9.21 -13.21 -5.57
N LYS A 9 9.97 -12.25 -6.12
CA LYS A 9 9.72 -10.81 -5.93
C LYS A 9 8.36 -10.37 -6.48
N LYS A 10 7.95 -10.88 -7.65
CA LYS A 10 6.60 -10.64 -8.20
C LYS A 10 5.51 -11.21 -7.29
N PHE A 11 5.72 -12.39 -6.72
CA PHE A 11 4.78 -13.05 -5.82
C PHE A 11 4.62 -12.27 -4.50
N GLU A 12 5.70 -11.88 -3.83
CA GLU A 12 5.64 -11.10 -2.59
C GLU A 12 4.92 -9.76 -2.79
N VAL A 13 5.24 -9.04 -3.87
CA VAL A 13 4.52 -7.81 -4.26
C VAL A 13 3.02 -8.07 -4.39
N TYR A 14 2.66 -9.16 -5.07
CA TYR A 14 1.27 -9.53 -5.26
C TYR A 14 0.58 -9.84 -3.93
N VAL A 15 1.26 -10.48 -2.96
CA VAL A 15 0.69 -10.76 -1.62
C VAL A 15 0.31 -9.48 -0.88
N TYR A 16 1.23 -8.51 -0.76
CA TYR A 16 0.96 -7.27 -0.02
C TYR A 16 -0.09 -6.41 -0.72
N ALA A 17 0.03 -6.24 -2.04
CA ALA A 17 -0.94 -5.47 -2.82
C ALA A 17 -2.34 -6.10 -2.74
N LYS A 18 -2.44 -7.43 -2.90
CA LYS A 18 -3.72 -8.14 -2.80
C LYS A 18 -4.34 -7.97 -1.42
N LYS A 19 -3.55 -8.09 -0.34
CA LYS A 19 -4.04 -7.90 1.03
C LYS A 19 -4.75 -6.56 1.22
N LEU A 20 -4.12 -5.47 0.77
CA LEU A 20 -4.72 -4.13 0.85
C LEU A 20 -5.95 -4.01 -0.06
N LEU A 21 -5.87 -4.48 -1.31
CA LEU A 21 -6.98 -4.37 -2.26
C LEU A 21 -8.22 -5.15 -1.81
N ASP A 22 -8.06 -6.40 -1.38
CA ASP A 22 -9.16 -7.21 -0.83
C ASP A 22 -9.85 -6.48 0.34
N LYS A 23 -9.05 -5.84 1.22
CA LYS A 23 -9.56 -5.08 2.36
C LYS A 23 -10.34 -3.86 1.92
N LEU A 24 -9.78 -3.07 1.01
CA LEU A 24 -10.43 -1.84 0.53
C LEU A 24 -11.69 -2.13 -0.28
N GLU A 25 -11.69 -3.18 -1.10
CA GLU A 25 -12.89 -3.65 -1.78
C GLU A 25 -13.99 -4.01 -0.77
N ASN A 26 -13.64 -4.70 0.32
CA ASN A 26 -14.60 -5.00 1.38
C ASN A 26 -15.12 -3.73 2.08
N LEU A 27 -14.24 -2.78 2.42
CA LEU A 27 -14.64 -1.54 3.08
C LEU A 27 -15.50 -0.65 2.17
N ASN A 28 -15.21 -0.60 0.87
CA ASN A 28 -16.02 0.12 -0.12
C ASN A 28 -17.48 -0.34 -0.17
N THR A 29 -17.77 -1.60 0.19
CA THR A 29 -19.16 -2.10 0.28
C THR A 29 -19.91 -1.62 1.52
N LYS A 30 -19.20 -1.05 2.51
CA LYS A 30 -19.74 -0.73 3.85
C LYS A 30 -19.83 0.77 4.13
N VAL A 31 -19.17 1.61 3.33
CA VAL A 31 -19.15 3.06 3.50
C VAL A 31 -20.08 3.76 2.52
N GLU A 32 -20.58 4.93 2.89
CA GLU A 32 -21.43 5.76 2.01
C GLU A 32 -20.65 6.31 0.81
N ASN A 33 -19.39 6.69 1.02
CA ASN A 33 -18.52 7.29 0.02
C ASN A 33 -17.33 6.36 -0.24
N PRO A 34 -17.41 5.48 -1.26
CA PRO A 34 -16.31 4.57 -1.58
C PRO A 34 -15.11 5.32 -2.16
N ILE A 35 -13.92 4.77 -1.93
CA ILE A 35 -12.67 5.28 -2.50
C ILE A 35 -12.40 4.73 -3.90
N ASP A 36 -11.57 5.43 -4.66
CA ASP A 36 -11.11 5.00 -5.98
C ASP A 36 -9.95 3.99 -5.86
N ILE A 37 -10.27 2.72 -6.11
CA ILE A 37 -9.31 1.61 -6.03
C ILE A 37 -8.19 1.73 -7.08
N GLU A 38 -8.45 2.30 -8.25
CA GLU A 38 -7.42 2.45 -9.29
C GLU A 38 -6.36 3.50 -8.88
N GLU A 39 -6.78 4.56 -8.21
CA GLU A 39 -5.87 5.54 -7.62
C GLU A 39 -5.03 4.95 -6.48
N VAL A 40 -5.59 4.05 -5.67
CA VAL A 40 -4.80 3.31 -4.66
C VAL A 40 -3.79 2.38 -5.32
N LYS A 41 -4.15 1.69 -6.40
CA LYS A 41 -3.21 0.85 -7.17
C LYS A 41 -2.01 1.66 -7.69
N LYS A 42 -2.23 2.91 -8.11
CA LYS A 42 -1.14 3.83 -8.48
C LYS A 42 -0.24 4.15 -7.28
N GLY A 43 -0.82 4.41 -6.10
CA GLY A 43 -0.07 4.60 -4.86
C GLY A 43 0.82 3.40 -4.52
N ILE A 44 0.27 2.19 -4.56
CA ILE A 44 1.02 0.94 -4.35
C ILE A 44 2.17 0.81 -5.35
N TYR A 45 1.91 1.11 -6.63
CA TYR A 45 2.93 1.09 -7.68
C TYR A 45 4.08 2.04 -7.36
N TYR A 46 3.80 3.28 -6.96
CA TYR A 46 4.83 4.28 -6.64
C TYR A 46 5.62 3.92 -5.38
N ALA A 47 4.94 3.51 -4.30
CA ALA A 47 5.61 3.04 -3.08
C ALA A 47 6.62 1.93 -3.41
N ARG A 48 6.22 0.94 -4.20
CA ARG A 48 7.11 -0.12 -4.67
C ARG A 48 8.23 0.41 -5.56
N LYS A 49 7.90 1.26 -6.54
CA LYS A 49 8.86 1.79 -7.51
C LYS A 49 10.02 2.49 -6.80
N TYR A 50 9.72 3.32 -5.81
CA TYR A 50 10.71 4.15 -5.13
C TYR A 50 11.48 3.42 -4.04
N HIS A 51 10.82 2.60 -3.23
CA HIS A 51 11.53 1.75 -2.27
C HIS A 51 12.29 0.60 -2.97
N GLY A 52 11.94 0.21 -4.20
CA GLY A 52 12.76 -0.62 -5.08
C GLY A 52 13.19 -1.99 -4.52
N SER A 53 14.42 -2.07 -4.01
CA SER A 53 15.01 -3.25 -3.34
C SER A 53 15.34 -3.00 -1.87
N GLN A 54 14.89 -1.89 -1.30
CA GLN A 54 15.02 -1.59 0.12
C GLN A 54 14.27 -2.63 0.94
N MET A 55 14.90 -3.07 2.03
CA MET A 55 14.39 -4.08 2.93
C MET A 55 14.32 -3.51 4.34
N ARG A 56 13.35 -3.95 5.13
CA ARG A 56 13.25 -3.63 6.56
C ARG A 56 14.38 -4.31 7.31
N HIS A 57 15.13 -3.56 8.11
CA HIS A 57 16.31 -4.07 8.82
C HIS A 57 16.01 -5.22 9.80
N GLN A 58 14.83 -5.22 10.43
CA GLN A 58 14.49 -6.22 11.46
C GLN A 58 13.79 -7.46 10.89
N SER A 59 12.80 -7.29 10.01
CA SER A 59 12.00 -8.41 9.49
C SER A 59 12.55 -9.00 8.19
N GLY A 60 13.36 -8.25 7.44
CA GLY A 60 13.82 -8.66 6.12
C GLY A 60 12.72 -8.61 5.05
N ASP A 61 11.57 -8.00 5.33
CA ASP A 61 10.51 -7.77 4.33
C ASP A 61 10.84 -6.58 3.43
N PRO A 62 10.28 -6.50 2.21
CA PRO A 62 10.41 -5.31 1.37
C PRO A 62 9.90 -4.06 2.07
N TYR A 63 10.60 -2.93 1.97
CA TYR A 63 10.25 -1.71 2.73
C TYR A 63 8.83 -1.21 2.45
N TYR A 64 8.39 -1.26 1.19
CA TYR A 64 7.02 -0.88 0.77
C TYR A 64 5.90 -1.70 1.44
N SER A 65 6.21 -2.85 2.06
CA SER A 65 5.23 -3.60 2.87
C SER A 65 4.75 -2.78 4.08
N HIS A 66 5.62 -1.94 4.65
CA HIS A 66 5.30 -1.13 5.81
C HIS A 66 4.20 -0.10 5.54
N PRO A 67 4.33 0.82 4.56
CA PRO A 67 3.25 1.77 4.26
C PRO A 67 1.96 1.07 3.81
N ILE A 68 2.03 -0.13 3.22
CA ILE A 68 0.83 -0.94 2.91
C ILE A 68 0.10 -1.36 4.19
N GLU A 69 0.80 -1.92 5.17
CA GLU A 69 0.20 -2.32 6.46
C GLU A 69 -0.35 -1.11 7.24
N VAL A 70 0.35 0.03 7.21
CA VAL A 70 -0.15 1.29 7.80
C VAL A 70 -1.41 1.76 7.08
N THR A 71 -1.47 1.64 5.75
CA THR A 71 -2.66 2.00 4.97
C THR A 71 -3.86 1.11 5.33
N ILE A 72 -3.65 -0.19 5.55
CA ILE A 72 -4.71 -1.11 6.02
C ILE A 72 -5.23 -0.66 7.38
N MET A 73 -4.33 -0.41 8.34
CA MET A 73 -4.71 0.03 9.69
C MET A 73 -5.51 1.34 9.66
N LEU A 74 -5.03 2.34 8.90
CA LEU A 74 -5.74 3.61 8.78
C LEU A 74 -7.10 3.41 8.11
N ALA A 75 -7.16 2.67 7.00
CA ALA A 75 -8.40 2.42 6.27
C ALA A 75 -9.47 1.77 7.14
N GLU A 76 -9.10 0.77 7.95
CA GLU A 76 -9.99 0.15 8.93
C GLU A 76 -10.54 1.17 9.93
N PHE A 77 -9.63 1.90 10.59
CA PHE A 77 -10.00 2.87 11.61
C PHE A 77 -10.91 3.97 11.05
N VAL A 78 -10.53 4.59 9.93
CA VAL A 78 -11.31 5.73 9.40
C VAL A 78 -12.61 5.29 8.74
N ALA A 79 -12.71 4.08 8.18
CA ALA A 79 -13.97 3.58 7.65
C ALA A 79 -15.01 3.33 8.75
N GLU A 80 -14.58 2.96 9.95
CA GLU A 80 -15.45 2.70 11.11
C GLU A 80 -15.72 3.96 11.94
N GLU A 81 -14.65 4.62 12.40
CA GLU A 81 -14.74 5.66 13.43
C GLU A 81 -14.94 7.06 12.86
N VAL A 82 -14.37 7.33 11.68
CA VAL A 82 -14.39 8.67 11.08
C VAL A 82 -14.59 8.62 9.56
N PRO A 83 -15.75 8.12 9.05
CA PRO A 83 -15.94 7.80 7.62
C PRO A 83 -15.63 8.94 6.65
N LYS A 84 -15.81 10.20 7.07
CA LYS A 84 -15.45 11.40 6.30
C LYS A 84 -13.96 11.49 5.95
N LEU A 85 -13.08 10.75 6.65
CA LEU A 85 -11.64 10.68 6.38
C LEU A 85 -11.25 9.46 5.54
N PHE A 86 -12.18 8.53 5.28
CA PHE A 86 -11.98 7.42 4.36
C PHE A 86 -12.00 7.92 2.91
N THR A 87 -10.87 8.51 2.49
CA THR A 87 -10.73 9.16 1.19
C THR A 87 -9.51 8.62 0.44
N THR A 88 -9.61 8.56 -0.88
CA THR A 88 -8.51 8.13 -1.76
C THR A 88 -7.20 8.89 -1.48
N ILE A 89 -7.30 10.21 -1.31
CA ILE A 89 -6.13 11.07 -1.07
C ILE A 89 -5.43 10.75 0.26
N MET A 90 -6.21 10.42 1.30
CA MET A 90 -5.66 10.02 2.60
C MET A 90 -4.88 8.71 2.48
N LEU A 91 -5.44 7.72 1.78
CA LEU A 91 -4.76 6.45 1.58
C LEU A 91 -3.52 6.59 0.69
N GLN A 92 -3.55 7.45 -0.33
CA GLN A 92 -2.36 7.76 -1.13
C GLN A 92 -1.26 8.43 -0.30
N ALA A 93 -1.61 9.36 0.58
CA ALA A 93 -0.64 10.00 1.47
C ALA A 93 0.08 8.96 2.35
N VAL A 94 -0.66 8.00 2.92
CA VAL A 94 -0.08 6.90 3.72
C VAL A 94 0.68 5.88 2.89
N LEU A 95 0.33 5.66 1.63
CA LEU A 95 1.15 4.79 0.78
C LEU A 95 2.51 5.41 0.45
N LEU A 96 2.62 6.75 0.50
CA LEU A 96 3.76 7.50 -0.01
C LEU A 96 4.55 8.25 1.07
N TYR A 97 4.16 8.22 2.35
CA TYR A 97 4.73 9.12 3.36
C TYR A 97 6.24 8.95 3.57
N ASP A 98 6.77 7.72 3.44
CA ASP A 98 8.21 7.44 3.55
C ASP A 98 9.00 7.70 2.25
N THR A 99 8.32 7.99 1.13
CA THR A 99 9.01 8.06 -0.16
C THR A 99 9.93 9.28 -0.29
N ILE A 100 9.66 10.36 0.43
CA ILE A 100 10.53 11.56 0.43
C ILE A 100 11.74 11.35 1.34
N GLU A 101 11.53 10.78 2.53
CA GLU A 101 12.61 10.61 3.54
C GLU A 101 13.56 9.46 3.18
N ASP A 102 13.01 8.32 2.77
CA ASP A 102 13.74 7.06 2.67
C ASP A 102 14.14 6.67 1.24
N THR A 103 13.94 7.57 0.27
CA THR A 103 14.30 7.32 -1.13
C THR A 103 14.97 8.52 -1.78
N ALA A 104 15.52 8.33 -2.98
CA ALA A 104 16.19 9.40 -3.73
C ALA A 104 15.23 10.34 -4.50
N ILE A 105 13.95 10.36 -4.14
CA ILE A 105 13.00 11.34 -4.71
C ILE A 105 13.28 12.70 -4.08
N ASN A 106 13.92 13.58 -4.85
CA ASN A 106 14.11 14.98 -4.51
C ASN A 106 13.77 15.86 -5.72
#